data_AF-A0A6N2LIX2-F1
#
_entry.id   AF-A0A6N2LIX2-F1
#
_cell.length_a   1.000
_cell.length_b   1.000
_cell.length_c   1.000
_cell.angle_alpha   90.00
_cell.angle_beta   90.00
_cell.angle_gamma   90.00
#
_symmetry.space_group_name_H-M   'P 1'
#
loop_
_entity.id
_entity.type
_entity.pdbx_description
1 polymer ?
#
loop_
_entity_poly.entity_id
_entity_poly.type
_entity_poly.pdbx_seq_one_letter_code
_entity_poly.pdbx_strand_id
1 'polypeptide(L)'
;MDGYDFKMSDVCRATSADPTMAGAVGMRSVDRRTKIMAIDGGIAMNNPTAAAITHVLNNKQEFPLCNGVENLLVVSLGNGESDFGVQNQNSTPARFVRIAGEGASDMVDQAVSMAFGPCRTSNYVRIQANGIIAKNHGAVEKSTKSNRKADLLAMTVEMLAQKNVESVLFEGKKIVENTNYDKLETFSGELIREQERRTTSILPTVVLKQNSPSPRTSSATSFSTLSSSY
;
A
#
# COMPACT_ATOMS: atom_id res chain seq x y z
N MET A 1 16.84 13.10 -20.00
CA MET A 1 17.62 12.42 -18.95
C MET A 1 16.75 12.36 -17.72
N ASP A 2 16.52 11.15 -17.20
CA ASP A 2 15.65 10.91 -16.06
C ASP A 2 16.34 11.39 -14.78
N GLY A 3 16.14 12.66 -14.46
CA GLY A 3 16.71 13.29 -13.26
C GLY A 3 16.21 12.68 -11.94
N TYR A 4 15.35 11.66 -11.96
CA TYR A 4 14.79 11.03 -10.76
C TYR A 4 15.17 9.54 -10.65
N ASP A 5 16.26 9.12 -11.27
CA ASP A 5 16.87 7.82 -11.02
C ASP A 5 17.71 7.86 -9.72
N PHE A 6 17.25 7.21 -8.66
CA PHE A 6 17.91 7.17 -7.35
C PHE A 6 18.33 5.74 -6.99
N LYS A 7 19.34 5.61 -6.13
CA LYS A 7 19.71 4.29 -5.59
C LYS A 7 18.54 3.69 -4.81
N MET A 8 18.25 2.42 -5.06
CA MET A 8 17.18 1.71 -4.33
C MET A 8 17.38 1.76 -2.81
N SER A 9 18.63 1.68 -2.33
CA SER A 9 18.95 1.83 -0.90
C SER A 9 18.52 3.19 -0.33
N ASP A 10 18.67 4.28 -1.10
CA ASP A 10 18.26 5.61 -0.67
C ASP A 10 16.74 5.74 -0.68
N VAL A 11 16.06 5.16 -1.69
CA VAL A 11 14.59 5.13 -1.77
C VAL A 11 14.00 4.36 -0.59
N CYS A 12 14.51 3.15 -0.29
CA CYS A 12 14.08 2.37 0.87
C CYS A 12 14.32 3.10 2.18
N ARG A 13 15.49 3.75 2.34
CA ARG A 13 15.78 4.53 3.55
C ARG A 13 14.83 5.71 3.71
N ALA A 14 14.54 6.44 2.64
CA ALA A 14 13.66 7.59 2.67
C ALA A 14 12.21 7.23 2.95
N THR A 15 11.67 6.18 2.30
CA THR A 15 10.28 5.78 2.51
C THR A 15 10.01 5.23 3.91
N SER A 16 11.05 4.82 4.64
CA SER A 16 10.96 4.34 6.03
C SER A 16 11.54 5.32 7.05
N ALA A 17 11.85 6.56 6.64
CA ALA A 17 12.45 7.56 7.50
C ALA A 17 11.42 8.20 8.43
N ASP A 18 11.13 7.54 9.55
CA ASP A 18 10.26 8.08 10.60
C ASP A 18 10.76 9.49 11.01
N PRO A 19 9.97 10.56 10.82
CA PRO A 19 10.42 11.90 11.12
C PRO A 19 10.69 12.13 12.61
N THR A 20 10.12 11.31 13.49
CA THR A 20 10.32 11.39 14.94
C THR A 20 11.64 10.78 15.38
N MET A 21 12.21 9.86 14.60
CA MET A 21 13.46 9.16 14.92
C MET A 21 14.64 9.55 14.03
N ALA A 22 14.43 9.57 12.71
CA ALA A 22 15.48 9.71 11.71
C ALA A 22 15.47 11.08 11.01
N GLY A 23 14.35 11.80 11.05
CA GLY A 23 14.19 13.08 10.35
C GLY A 23 14.21 12.94 8.82
N ALA A 24 14.39 14.05 8.11
CA ALA A 24 14.43 14.06 6.65
C ALA A 24 15.75 13.50 6.09
N VAL A 25 15.64 12.62 5.09
CA VAL A 25 16.77 11.98 4.41
C VAL A 25 17.07 12.72 3.11
N GLY A 26 18.29 13.26 3.00
CA GLY A 26 18.79 13.81 1.74
C GLY A 26 19.20 12.69 0.79
N MET A 27 18.71 12.74 -0.45
CA MET A 27 19.08 11.82 -1.52
C MET A 27 19.41 12.58 -2.80
N ARG A 28 20.21 11.94 -3.65
CA ARG A 28 20.66 12.51 -4.92
C ARG A 28 20.52 11.47 -6.01
N SER A 29 20.09 11.91 -7.19
CA SER A 29 19.99 11.05 -8.36
C SER A 29 21.36 10.50 -8.76
N VAL A 30 21.37 9.37 -9.48
CA VAL A 30 22.57 8.70 -9.96
C VAL A 30 23.42 9.64 -10.85
N ASP A 31 22.74 10.41 -11.71
CA ASP A 31 23.35 11.44 -12.56
C ASP A 31 23.76 12.73 -11.82
N ARG A 32 23.48 12.78 -10.51
CA ARG A 32 23.73 13.90 -9.59
C ARG A 32 22.97 15.20 -9.87
N ARG A 33 22.10 15.25 -10.88
CA ARG A 33 21.38 16.46 -11.30
C ARG A 33 20.29 16.87 -10.32
N THR A 34 19.69 15.90 -9.64
CA THR A 34 18.58 16.14 -8.72
C THR A 34 19.00 15.80 -7.31
N LYS A 35 18.70 16.71 -6.38
CA LYS A 35 18.84 16.50 -4.95
C LYS A 35 17.48 16.76 -4.32
N ILE A 36 16.98 15.81 -3.53
CA ILE A 36 15.74 15.98 -2.79
C ILE A 36 15.95 15.65 -1.32
N MET A 37 15.11 16.25 -0.48
CA MET A 37 14.92 15.85 0.91
C MET A 37 13.64 15.03 0.97
N ALA A 38 13.72 13.80 1.43
CA ALA A 38 12.60 12.88 1.49
C ALA A 38 12.30 12.50 2.94
N ILE A 39 11.04 12.18 3.20
CA ILE A 39 10.51 11.76 4.50
C ILE A 39 9.66 10.50 4.30
N ASP A 40 9.28 9.85 5.39
CA ASP A 40 8.40 8.67 5.40
C ASP A 40 7.23 8.79 4.42
N GLY A 41 7.08 7.77 3.58
CA GLY A 41 6.00 7.67 2.60
C GLY A 41 4.62 7.59 3.27
N GLY A 42 4.54 7.09 4.51
CA GLY A 42 3.30 7.01 5.29
C GLY A 42 2.66 8.37 5.57
N ILE A 43 3.45 9.45 5.55
CA ILE A 43 2.94 10.82 5.73
C ILE A 43 2.22 11.30 4.48
N ALA A 44 2.73 10.95 3.30
CA ALA A 44 2.14 11.37 2.05
C ALA A 44 1.01 10.42 1.62
N MET A 45 1.25 9.11 1.68
CA MET A 45 0.39 8.06 1.17
C MET A 45 0.51 6.80 2.04
N ASN A 46 -0.17 6.77 3.18
CA ASN A 46 -0.20 5.62 4.08
C ASN A 46 -0.80 4.35 3.44
N ASN A 47 -1.67 4.53 2.44
CA ASN A 47 -2.13 3.47 1.56
C ASN A 47 -1.76 3.81 0.10
N PRO A 48 -0.65 3.25 -0.44
CA PRO A 48 -0.17 3.60 -1.78
C PRO A 48 -0.98 2.97 -2.92
N THR A 49 -2.07 2.24 -2.62
CA THR A 49 -2.87 1.50 -3.63
C THR A 49 -3.39 2.40 -4.74
N ALA A 50 -3.96 3.57 -4.39
CA ALA A 50 -4.45 4.52 -5.38
C ALA A 50 -3.32 5.06 -6.28
N ALA A 51 -2.12 5.28 -5.71
CA ALA A 51 -0.97 5.73 -6.49
C ALA A 51 -0.47 4.65 -7.46
N ALA A 52 -0.45 3.38 -7.03
CA ALA A 52 -0.10 2.26 -7.90
C ALA A 52 -1.10 2.11 -9.06
N ILE A 53 -2.40 2.15 -8.78
CA ILE A 53 -3.46 2.11 -9.82
C ILE A 53 -3.30 3.30 -10.78
N THR A 54 -3.13 4.51 -10.24
CA THR A 54 -2.93 5.73 -11.04
C THR A 54 -1.72 5.62 -11.94
N HIS A 55 -0.61 5.06 -11.44
CA HIS A 55 0.60 4.85 -12.24
C HIS A 55 0.34 3.93 -13.42
N VAL A 56 -0.28 2.77 -13.18
CA VAL A 56 -0.58 1.78 -14.23
C VAL A 56 -1.54 2.36 -15.27
N LEU A 57 -2.61 3.03 -14.83
CA LEU A 57 -3.62 3.57 -15.74
C LEU A 57 -3.09 4.74 -16.60
N ASN A 58 -2.15 5.54 -16.10
CA ASN A 58 -1.64 6.70 -16.84
C ASN A 58 -0.35 6.39 -17.62
N ASN A 59 0.39 5.35 -17.27
CA ASN A 59 1.60 4.95 -18.00
C ASN A 59 1.26 4.04 -19.18
N LYS A 60 0.65 4.61 -20.23
CA LYS A 60 0.30 3.88 -21.46
C LYS A 60 1.51 3.38 -22.27
N GLN A 61 2.71 3.88 -21.97
CA GLN A 61 3.93 3.37 -22.59
C GLN A 61 4.24 1.96 -22.08
N GLU A 62 4.15 1.74 -20.77
CA GLU A 62 4.39 0.42 -20.17
C GLU A 62 3.13 -0.45 -20.10
N PHE A 63 1.95 0.16 -19.98
CA PHE A 63 0.65 -0.50 -19.83
C PHE A 63 -0.35 -0.05 -20.91
N PRO A 64 -0.07 -0.27 -22.21
CA PRO A 64 -0.90 0.23 -23.30
C PRO A 64 -2.31 -0.39 -23.33
N LEU A 65 -2.47 -1.60 -22.80
CA LEU A 65 -3.73 -2.36 -22.85
C LEU A 65 -4.60 -2.18 -21.60
N CYS A 66 -4.11 -1.52 -20.55
CA CYS A 66 -4.86 -1.33 -19.31
C CYS A 66 -5.72 -0.07 -19.43
N ASN A 67 -7.03 -0.21 -19.64
CA ASN A 67 -7.93 0.94 -19.88
C ASN A 67 -8.75 1.34 -18.65
N GLY A 68 -8.87 0.44 -17.68
CA GLY A 68 -9.57 0.69 -16.44
C GLY A 68 -9.20 -0.33 -15.36
N VAL A 69 -9.85 -0.19 -14.21
CA VAL A 69 -9.63 -1.06 -13.04
C VAL A 69 -10.07 -2.49 -13.27
N GLU A 70 -10.97 -2.73 -14.22
CA GLU A 70 -11.39 -4.06 -14.66
C GLU A 70 -10.25 -4.88 -15.29
N ASN A 71 -9.18 -4.22 -15.75
CA ASN A 71 -7.98 -4.89 -16.28
C ASN A 71 -6.89 -5.08 -15.21
N LEU A 72 -7.18 -4.77 -13.94
CA LEU A 72 -6.23 -4.85 -12.85
C LEU A 72 -6.61 -5.97 -11.89
N LEU A 73 -5.58 -6.66 -11.39
CA LEU A 73 -5.66 -7.50 -10.20
C LEU A 73 -4.83 -6.80 -9.11
N VAL A 74 -5.46 -6.41 -8.01
CA VAL A 74 -4.85 -5.59 -6.96
C VAL A 74 -5.01 -6.26 -5.59
N VAL A 75 -3.88 -6.54 -4.94
CA VAL A 75 -3.84 -6.87 -3.51
C VAL A 75 -3.26 -5.70 -2.75
N SER A 76 -4.00 -5.22 -1.76
CA SER A 76 -3.61 -4.17 -0.86
C SER A 76 -3.38 -4.75 0.53
N LEU A 77 -2.14 -4.72 1.00
CA LEU A 77 -1.76 -5.21 2.33
C LEU A 77 -1.49 -4.02 3.22
N GLY A 78 -2.12 -3.99 4.39
CA GLY A 78 -1.80 -2.98 5.40
C GLY A 78 -1.27 -3.59 6.69
N ASN A 79 -0.57 -2.76 7.46
CA ASN A 79 0.23 -3.18 8.59
C ASN A 79 -0.56 -3.36 9.90
N GLY A 80 -1.89 -3.40 9.78
CA GLY A 80 -2.82 -3.50 10.90
C GLY A 80 -3.12 -2.17 11.60
N GLU A 81 -4.26 -2.14 12.29
CA GLU A 81 -4.66 -1.05 13.17
C GLU A 81 -4.11 -1.35 14.58
N SER A 82 -3.18 -0.53 15.07
CA SER A 82 -2.66 -0.70 16.43
C SER A 82 -3.70 -0.22 17.42
N ASP A 83 -4.06 -1.12 18.34
CA ASP A 83 -4.73 -0.89 19.63
C ASP A 83 -4.95 0.60 19.96
N PHE A 84 -6.17 1.10 19.74
CA PHE A 84 -6.68 2.30 20.42
C PHE A 84 -7.01 1.99 21.89
N GLY A 85 -6.18 1.17 22.53
CA GLY A 85 -6.34 0.80 23.92
C GLY A 85 -6.34 2.06 24.78
N VAL A 86 -7.39 2.19 25.60
CA VAL A 86 -7.64 3.25 26.59
C VAL A 86 -6.53 3.24 27.67
N GLN A 87 -5.30 3.60 27.31
CA GLN A 87 -4.19 3.76 28.25
C GLN A 87 -3.44 5.06 27.96
N ASN A 88 -3.68 6.01 28.87
CA ASN A 88 -3.03 7.31 29.08
C ASN A 88 -3.04 8.32 27.90
N GLN A 89 -3.93 9.30 28.09
CA GLN A 89 -4.27 10.46 27.27
C GLN A 89 -3.14 11.51 27.16
N ASN A 90 -1.94 11.12 26.74
CA ASN A 90 -0.93 12.11 26.34
C ASN A 90 -0.92 12.19 24.80
N SER A 91 -1.53 13.27 24.29
CA SER A 91 -1.67 13.59 22.86
C SER A 91 -0.32 14.01 22.27
N THR A 92 0.39 13.08 21.66
CA THR A 92 1.61 13.38 20.91
C THR A 92 1.25 13.71 19.45
N PRO A 93 1.94 14.66 18.78
CA PRO A 93 1.77 14.93 17.35
C PRO A 93 1.84 13.67 16.47
N ALA A 94 2.71 12.71 16.86
CA ALA A 94 2.84 11.43 16.17
C ALA A 94 1.54 10.61 16.15
N ARG A 95 0.72 10.66 17.22
CA ARG A 95 -0.58 9.98 17.25
C ARG A 95 -1.60 10.60 16.30
N PHE A 96 -1.62 11.93 16.18
CA PHE A 96 -2.51 12.60 15.22
C PHE A 96 -2.12 12.27 13.77
N VAL A 97 -0.82 12.26 13.45
CA VAL A 97 -0.33 11.85 12.14
C VAL A 97 -0.74 10.41 11.83
N ARG A 98 -0.62 9.51 12.81
CA ARG A 98 -1.05 8.12 12.68
C ARG A 98 -2.55 7.98 12.42
N ILE A 99 -3.41 8.64 13.21
CA ILE A 99 -4.87 8.65 13.01
C ILE A 99 -5.22 9.19 11.63
N ALA A 100 -4.60 10.31 11.23
CA ALA A 100 -4.82 10.89 9.90
C ALA A 100 -4.39 9.93 8.78
N GLY A 101 -3.25 9.24 8.95
CA GLY A 101 -2.77 8.23 8.01
C GLY A 101 -3.68 7.00 7.90
N GLU A 102 -4.20 6.51 9.03
CA GLU A 102 -5.19 5.43 9.06
C GLU A 102 -6.50 5.86 8.38
N GLY A 103 -7.02 7.05 8.69
CA GLY A 103 -8.19 7.61 8.02
C GLY A 103 -7.98 7.80 6.52
N ALA A 104 -6.81 8.28 6.10
CA ALA A 104 -6.44 8.36 4.68
C ALA A 104 -6.39 6.98 4.01
N SER A 105 -5.95 5.96 4.74
CA SER A 105 -5.89 4.59 4.23
C SER A 105 -7.27 3.99 4.01
N ASP A 106 -8.19 4.25 4.92
CA ASP A 106 -9.59 3.84 4.83
C ASP A 106 -10.32 4.56 3.69
N MET A 107 -10.07 5.86 3.50
CA MET A 107 -10.62 6.60 2.35
C MET A 107 -10.14 6.03 1.01
N VAL A 108 -8.85 5.68 0.90
CA VAL A 108 -8.30 5.02 -0.29
C VAL A 108 -8.94 3.65 -0.50
N ASP A 109 -9.09 2.85 0.56
CA ASP A 109 -9.70 1.53 0.47
C ASP A 109 -11.16 1.60 0.00
N GLN A 110 -11.95 2.54 0.55
CA GLN A 110 -13.32 2.80 0.10
C GLN A 110 -13.38 3.25 -1.36
N ALA A 111 -12.55 4.21 -1.76
CA ALA A 111 -12.51 4.72 -3.12
C ALA A 111 -12.13 3.63 -4.13
N VAL A 112 -11.13 2.82 -3.81
CA VAL A 112 -10.71 1.69 -4.65
C VAL A 112 -11.78 0.61 -4.71
N SER A 113 -12.34 0.21 -3.56
CA SER A 113 -13.44 -0.76 -3.50
C SER A 113 -14.63 -0.34 -4.39
N MET A 114 -14.92 0.96 -4.42
CA MET A 114 -15.96 1.53 -5.28
C MET A 114 -15.62 1.54 -6.75
N ALA A 115 -14.38 1.90 -7.10
CA ALA A 115 -13.93 1.88 -8.48
C ALA A 115 -14.05 0.46 -9.06
N PHE A 116 -13.69 -0.57 -8.29
CA PHE A 116 -13.80 -1.96 -8.71
C PHE A 116 -15.25 -2.47 -8.75
N GLY A 117 -16.18 -1.88 -7.99
CA GLY A 117 -17.62 -2.14 -8.09
C GLY A 117 -17.95 -3.65 -8.03
N PRO A 118 -18.71 -4.22 -8.98
CA PRO A 118 -18.99 -5.65 -9.03
C PRO A 118 -17.74 -6.54 -9.18
N CYS A 119 -16.66 -6.01 -9.77
CA CYS A 119 -15.39 -6.73 -9.95
C CYS A 119 -14.56 -6.77 -8.66
N ARG A 120 -14.97 -6.07 -7.59
CA ARG A 120 -14.22 -6.03 -6.31
C ARG A 120 -14.10 -7.39 -5.63
N THR A 121 -14.97 -8.35 -5.93
CA THR A 121 -14.97 -9.65 -5.27
C THR A 121 -13.81 -10.55 -5.72
N SER A 122 -13.32 -10.35 -6.95
CA SER A 122 -12.22 -11.12 -7.56
C SER A 122 -10.96 -10.29 -7.81
N ASN A 123 -11.10 -9.01 -8.15
CA ASN A 123 -9.99 -8.21 -8.70
C ASN A 123 -9.35 -7.25 -7.70
N TYR A 124 -9.97 -7.01 -6.54
CA TYR A 124 -9.41 -6.20 -5.47
C TYR A 124 -9.53 -6.90 -4.11
N VAL A 125 -8.40 -7.16 -3.45
CA VAL A 125 -8.38 -7.74 -2.11
C VAL A 125 -7.61 -6.81 -1.17
N ARG A 126 -8.30 -6.30 -0.16
CA ARG A 126 -7.68 -5.58 0.96
C ARG A 126 -7.55 -6.53 2.15
N ILE A 127 -6.33 -6.66 2.64
CA ILE A 127 -6.03 -7.34 3.90
C ILE A 127 -5.47 -6.30 4.88
N GLN A 128 -6.19 -6.07 5.97
CA GLN A 128 -5.80 -5.17 7.05
C GLN A 128 -5.98 -5.93 8.36
N ALA A 129 -4.91 -6.12 9.12
CA ALA A 129 -5.01 -6.79 10.42
C ALA A 129 -5.84 -5.92 11.39
N ASN A 130 -6.92 -6.47 11.93
CA ASN A 130 -7.75 -5.75 12.90
C ASN A 130 -7.34 -6.15 14.32
N GLY A 131 -6.61 -5.28 15.02
CA GLY A 131 -6.08 -5.57 16.36
C GLY A 131 -7.16 -5.83 17.42
N ILE A 132 -8.41 -5.41 17.15
CA ILE A 132 -9.56 -5.58 18.05
C ILE A 132 -10.05 -7.04 18.06
N ILE A 133 -9.98 -7.73 16.92
CA ILE A 133 -10.54 -9.10 16.79
C ILE A 133 -9.64 -10.13 17.49
N ALA A 134 -8.32 -9.94 17.48
CA ALA A 134 -7.36 -10.85 18.12
C ALA A 134 -7.53 -10.97 19.66
N LYS A 135 -8.12 -9.96 20.31
CA LYS A 135 -8.32 -9.98 21.77
C LYS A 135 -9.57 -10.74 22.21
N ASN A 136 -10.60 -10.85 21.37
CA ASN A 136 -11.82 -11.60 21.73
C ASN A 136 -11.56 -13.11 21.82
N HIS A 137 -10.44 -13.60 21.27
CA HIS A 137 -9.97 -14.98 21.39
C HIS A 137 -8.95 -15.23 22.52
N GLY A 138 -8.75 -14.26 23.44
CA GLY A 138 -8.10 -14.51 24.73
C GLY A 138 -6.59 -14.79 24.69
N ALA A 139 -5.89 -14.41 23.62
CA ALA A 139 -4.52 -14.91 23.37
C ALA A 139 -3.44 -13.82 23.29
N VAL A 140 -3.32 -12.92 24.28
CA VAL A 140 -2.04 -12.21 24.51
C VAL A 140 -1.82 -11.99 26.01
N GLU A 141 -1.42 -13.03 26.74
CA GLU A 141 -0.65 -12.84 27.96
C GLU A 141 0.74 -12.31 27.57
N LYS A 142 1.10 -11.14 28.08
CA LYS A 142 2.44 -10.55 27.92
C LYS A 142 3.49 -11.45 28.58
N SER A 143 4.02 -12.43 27.85
CA SER A 143 5.18 -13.19 28.29
C SER A 143 6.46 -12.40 28.00
N THR A 144 7.21 -12.11 29.06
CA THR A 144 8.35 -11.18 29.10
C THR A 144 9.63 -11.70 28.42
N LYS A 145 9.55 -12.76 27.61
CA LYS A 145 10.67 -13.38 26.89
C LYS A 145 10.24 -13.96 25.53
N SER A 146 9.47 -13.21 24.75
CA SER A 146 8.92 -13.70 23.50
C SER A 146 9.90 -13.54 22.33
N ASN A 147 9.98 -14.56 21.47
CA ASN A 147 10.72 -14.47 20.22
C ASN A 147 9.85 -13.67 19.24
N ARG A 148 10.13 -12.37 19.09
CA ARG A 148 9.34 -11.44 18.24
C ARG A 148 8.97 -11.99 16.86
N LYS A 149 9.84 -12.82 16.25
CA LYS A 149 9.57 -13.42 14.95
C LYS A 149 8.49 -14.51 15.03
N ALA A 150 8.52 -15.34 16.07
CA ALA A 150 7.51 -16.37 16.30
C ALA A 150 6.15 -15.74 16.61
N ASP A 151 6.13 -14.67 17.41
CA ASP A 151 4.89 -13.95 17.72
C ASP A 151 4.29 -13.30 16.46
N LEU A 152 5.13 -12.67 15.62
CA LEU A 152 4.68 -12.08 14.35
C LEU A 152 4.09 -13.14 13.43
N LEU A 153 4.73 -14.30 13.34
CA LEU A 153 4.22 -15.41 12.53
C LEU A 153 2.87 -15.89 13.06
N ALA A 154 2.74 -16.08 14.37
CA ALA A 154 1.49 -16.48 15.00
C ALA A 154 0.36 -15.46 14.75
N MET A 155 0.63 -14.17 14.94
CA MET A 155 -0.32 -13.08 14.62
C MET A 155 -0.71 -13.06 13.15
N THR A 156 0.22 -13.37 12.24
CA THR A 156 -0.07 -13.45 10.80
C THR A 156 -0.99 -14.62 10.48
N VAL A 157 -0.74 -15.79 11.07
CA VAL A 157 -1.59 -16.98 10.90
C VAL A 157 -3.00 -16.71 11.44
N GLU A 158 -3.10 -16.08 12.60
CA GLU A 158 -4.39 -15.69 13.18
C GLU A 158 -5.13 -14.70 12.27
N MET A 159 -4.43 -13.67 11.77
CA MET A 159 -4.99 -12.70 10.84
C MET A 159 -5.51 -13.38 9.56
N LEU A 160 -4.79 -14.36 9.02
CA LEU A 160 -5.23 -15.11 7.84
C LEU A 160 -6.52 -15.91 8.11
N ALA A 161 -6.71 -16.41 9.32
CA ALA A 161 -7.91 -17.14 9.73
C ALA A 161 -9.12 -16.23 10.01
N GLN A 162 -8.92 -14.93 10.20
CA GLN A 162 -10.02 -13.98 10.42
C GLN A 162 -10.88 -13.83 9.16
N LYS A 163 -12.19 -13.62 9.38
CA LYS A 163 -13.12 -13.21 8.32
C LYS A 163 -12.65 -11.91 7.68
N ASN A 164 -12.69 -11.86 6.36
CA ASN A 164 -12.26 -10.69 5.61
C ASN A 164 -13.24 -9.53 5.82
N VAL A 165 -12.72 -8.31 5.73
CA VAL A 165 -13.49 -7.07 5.89
C VAL A 165 -13.40 -6.30 4.60
N GLU A 166 -14.56 -6.01 4.00
CA GLU A 166 -14.66 -5.29 2.74
C GLU A 166 -15.31 -3.91 2.96
N SER A 167 -14.76 -2.89 2.30
CA SER A 167 -15.33 -1.55 2.30
C SER A 167 -16.47 -1.42 1.29
N VAL A 168 -17.60 -0.87 1.73
CA VAL A 168 -18.80 -0.62 0.93
C VAL A 168 -19.22 0.85 1.10
N LEU A 169 -19.44 1.57 0.00
CA LEU A 169 -19.74 2.99 0.05
C LEU A 169 -21.05 3.27 0.78
N PHE A 170 -20.98 4.22 1.72
CA PHE A 170 -22.06 4.61 2.63
C PHE A 170 -22.62 3.49 3.53
N GLU A 171 -22.12 2.25 3.41
CA GLU A 171 -22.44 1.12 4.29
C GLU A 171 -21.30 0.78 5.25
N GLY A 172 -20.12 1.40 5.08
CA GLY A 172 -18.97 1.21 5.95
C GLY A 172 -18.22 -0.08 5.63
N LYS A 173 -17.71 -0.74 6.68
CA LYS A 173 -16.94 -2.00 6.57
C LYS A 173 -17.84 -3.19 6.87
N LYS A 174 -17.91 -4.15 5.94
CA LYS A 174 -18.71 -5.38 6.05
C LYS A 174 -17.81 -6.59 6.27
N ILE A 175 -18.09 -7.38 7.29
CA ILE A 175 -17.45 -8.68 7.49
C ILE A 175 -18.08 -9.68 6.51
N VAL A 176 -17.26 -10.34 5.70
CA VAL A 176 -17.71 -11.39 4.77
C VAL A 176 -17.42 -12.78 5.34
N GLU A 177 -18.12 -13.80 4.84
CA GLU A 177 -17.98 -15.17 5.35
C GLU A 177 -16.59 -15.76 5.09
N ASN A 178 -15.99 -15.42 3.95
CA ASN A 178 -14.66 -15.88 3.58
C ASN A 178 -13.59 -15.29 4.51
N THR A 179 -12.62 -16.12 4.84
CA THR A 179 -11.42 -15.70 5.58
C THR A 179 -10.47 -14.90 4.69
N ASN A 180 -9.54 -14.19 5.31
CA ASN A 180 -8.42 -13.56 4.60
C ASN A 180 -7.62 -14.59 3.79
N TYR A 181 -7.44 -15.80 4.32
CA TYR A 181 -6.85 -16.92 3.59
C TYR A 181 -7.66 -17.28 2.34
N ASP A 182 -8.97 -17.50 2.46
CA ASP A 182 -9.83 -17.90 1.33
C ASP A 182 -9.81 -16.86 0.20
N LYS A 183 -9.81 -15.57 0.56
CA LYS A 183 -9.73 -14.46 -0.40
C LYS A 183 -8.39 -14.45 -1.14
N LEU A 184 -7.28 -14.67 -0.43
CA LEU A 184 -5.95 -14.76 -1.05
C LEU A 184 -5.80 -16.02 -1.90
N GLU A 185 -6.37 -17.14 -1.49
CA GLU A 185 -6.38 -18.39 -2.26
C GLU A 185 -7.15 -18.19 -3.57
N THR A 186 -8.35 -17.62 -3.51
CA THR A 186 -9.15 -17.28 -4.70
C THR A 186 -8.38 -16.33 -5.63
N PHE A 187 -7.79 -15.27 -5.06
CA PHE A 187 -7.01 -14.29 -5.82
C PHE A 187 -5.77 -14.92 -6.49
N SER A 188 -5.12 -15.88 -5.82
CA SER A 188 -3.99 -16.62 -6.39
C SER A 188 -4.38 -17.42 -7.64
N GLY A 189 -5.61 -17.95 -7.66
CA GLY A 189 -6.18 -18.61 -8.84
C GLY A 189 -6.30 -17.65 -10.03
N GLU A 190 -6.74 -16.41 -9.82
CA GLU A 190 -6.80 -15.39 -10.88
C GLU A 190 -5.40 -15.01 -11.39
N LEU A 191 -4.41 -14.90 -10.49
CA LEU A 191 -3.02 -14.64 -10.87
C LEU A 191 -2.43 -15.76 -11.73
N ILE A 192 -2.70 -17.01 -11.38
CA ILE A 192 -2.24 -18.18 -12.16
C ILE A 192 -2.88 -18.18 -13.55
N ARG A 193 -4.20 -17.96 -13.64
CA ARG A 193 -4.89 -17.87 -14.93
C ARG A 193 -4.35 -16.74 -15.81
N GLU A 194 -4.07 -15.58 -15.22
CA GLU A 194 -3.48 -14.46 -15.96
C GLU A 194 -2.05 -14.78 -16.43
N GLN A 195 -1.25 -15.50 -15.63
CA GLN A 195 0.09 -15.95 -16.02
C GLN A 195 0.03 -16.99 -17.17
N GLU A 196 -0.90 -17.94 -17.12
CA GLU A 196 -1.12 -18.92 -18.19
C GLU A 196 -1.59 -18.23 -19.48
N ARG A 197 -2.50 -17.25 -19.37
CA ARG A 197 -2.95 -16.42 -20.50
C ARG A 197 -1.78 -15.68 -21.14
N ARG A 198 -0.84 -15.14 -20.35
CA ARG A 198 0.37 -14.47 -20.87
C ARG A 198 1.32 -15.42 -21.59
N THR A 199 1.38 -16.68 -21.17
CA THR A 199 2.24 -17.69 -21.79
C THR A 199 1.75 -18.09 -23.19
N THR A 200 0.44 -18.02 -23.41
CA THR A 200 -0.21 -18.36 -24.69
C THR A 200 -0.52 -17.14 -25.56
N SER A 201 -0.46 -15.93 -24.99
CA SER A 201 -0.71 -14.67 -25.70
C SER A 201 0.46 -14.29 -26.59
N ILE A 202 0.15 -13.92 -27.84
CA ILE A 202 1.10 -13.39 -28.82
C ILE A 202 1.43 -11.91 -28.51
N LEU A 203 0.55 -11.21 -27.79
CA LEU A 203 0.72 -9.80 -27.43
C LEU A 203 1.23 -9.66 -25.98
N PRO A 204 2.26 -8.83 -25.74
CA PRO A 204 2.75 -8.55 -24.39
C PRO A 204 1.75 -7.67 -23.63
N THR A 205 1.31 -8.13 -22.45
CA THR A 205 0.43 -7.34 -21.56
C THR A 205 1.13 -6.09 -21.01
N VAL A 206 2.46 -6.17 -20.82
CA VAL A 206 3.29 -5.08 -20.31
C VAL A 206 4.49 -4.91 -21.24
N VAL A 207 4.75 -3.68 -21.64
CA VAL A 207 5.92 -3.32 -22.44
C VAL A 207 6.94 -2.70 -21.49
N LEU A 208 7.75 -3.54 -20.85
CA LEU A 208 8.87 -3.03 -20.06
C LEU A 208 9.85 -2.37 -21.00
N LYS A 209 10.14 -1.09 -20.73
CA LYS A 209 11.09 -0.33 -21.52
C LYS A 209 12.46 -1.03 -21.51
N GLN A 210 12.87 -1.60 -22.64
CA GLN A 210 14.28 -1.91 -22.88
C GLN A 210 15.04 -0.59 -22.89
N ASN A 211 16.17 -0.54 -22.17
CA ASN A 211 17.04 0.63 -21.98
C ASN A 211 17.17 1.46 -23.26
N SER A 212 16.32 2.47 -23.39
CA SER A 212 16.33 3.47 -24.46
C SER A 212 16.32 4.85 -23.80
N PRO A 213 17.08 5.83 -24.32
CA PRO A 213 17.41 7.07 -23.62
C PRO A 213 16.28 8.11 -23.56
N SER A 214 15.04 7.75 -23.94
CA SER A 214 13.92 8.69 -24.00
C SER A 214 13.35 9.03 -22.62
N PRO A 215 12.89 10.27 -22.35
CA PRO A 215 12.59 10.73 -20.98
C PRO A 215 11.26 10.21 -20.46
N ARG A 216 11.20 9.90 -19.16
CA ARG A 216 9.96 9.73 -18.39
C ARG A 216 9.30 11.10 -18.19
N THR A 217 8.16 11.36 -18.81
CA THR A 217 7.25 12.42 -18.37
C THR A 217 6.41 11.89 -17.21
N SER A 218 6.97 11.97 -16.00
CA SER A 218 6.21 11.70 -14.78
C SER A 218 5.15 12.78 -14.59
N SER A 219 3.88 12.45 -14.82
CA SER A 219 2.77 13.18 -14.22
C SER A 219 2.64 12.72 -12.76
N ALA A 220 3.48 13.27 -11.90
CA ALA A 220 3.33 13.16 -10.45
C ALA A 220 3.35 14.58 -9.88
N THR A 221 2.26 14.92 -9.22
CA THR A 221 1.89 16.23 -8.69
C THR A 221 3.05 16.89 -7.93
N SER A 222 3.57 17.99 -8.47
CA SER A 222 4.51 18.87 -7.78
C SER A 222 3.77 19.65 -6.69
N PHE A 223 3.75 19.17 -5.45
CA PHE A 223 3.54 20.06 -4.31
C PHE A 223 4.88 20.68 -3.93
N SER A 224 5.24 21.77 -4.62
CA SER A 224 6.29 22.68 -4.18
C SER A 224 5.67 23.71 -3.23
N THR A 225 5.96 23.62 -1.94
CA THR A 225 5.77 24.75 -1.02
C THR A 225 6.84 25.80 -1.33
N LEU A 226 6.45 26.81 -2.13
CA LEU A 226 7.18 28.07 -2.21
C LEU A 226 7.00 28.79 -0.87
N SER A 227 8.00 28.72 -0.01
CA SER A 227 8.12 29.65 1.11
C SER A 227 8.57 31.00 0.53
N SER A 228 7.63 31.92 0.37
CA SER A 228 7.94 33.33 0.15
C SER A 228 8.32 33.93 1.50
N SER A 229 9.58 34.32 1.65
CA SER A 229 10.01 35.21 2.72
C SER A 229 9.71 36.64 2.31
N TYR A 230 8.84 37.32 3.06
CA TYR A 230 8.80 38.79 3.16
C TYR A 230 8.89 39.15 4.64
#